data_AF-A0A3D3J3X5-F1
#
_entry.id   AF-A0A3D3J3X5-F1
#
_cell.length_a   1.000
_cell.length_b   1.000
_cell.length_c   1.000
_cell.angle_alpha   90.00
_cell.angle_beta   90.00
_cell.angle_gamma   90.00
#
_symmetry.space_group_name_H-M   'P 1'
#
loop_
_entity.id
_entity.type
_entity.pdbx_description
1 polymer ?
#
loop_
_entity_poly.entity_id
_entity_poly.type
_entity_poly.pdbx_seq_one_letter_code
_entity_poly.pdbx_strand_id
1 'polypeptide(L)'
;MQSESEIAAHRSRRPILGVLSFVSGMLALFSVIMITLTSLMPDFNPPGWIRIGTIAPLPLALIASIAFGAAALVRQSGKAWAIGGLTASALVIVGFAVLLNVAG
;
A
#
# COMPACT_ATOMS: atom_id res chain seq x y z
N MET A 1 8.13 -44.89 5.55
CA MET A 1 8.95 -43.71 5.20
C MET A 1 8.26 -42.86 4.14
N GLN A 2 7.03 -42.38 4.40
CA GLN A 2 6.24 -41.55 3.48
C GLN A 2 5.84 -40.20 4.11
N SER A 3 6.21 -39.92 5.36
CA SER A 3 5.77 -38.71 6.08
C SER A 3 6.62 -37.47 5.78
N GLU A 4 7.89 -37.62 5.39
CA GLU A 4 8.77 -36.46 5.17
C GLU A 4 8.52 -35.77 3.81
N SER A 5 8.07 -36.51 2.79
CA SER A 5 7.71 -35.93 1.49
C SER A 5 6.39 -35.14 1.53
N GLU A 6 5.48 -35.47 2.47
CA GLU A 6 4.21 -34.77 2.65
C GLU A 6 4.38 -33.47 3.47
N ILE A 7 5.29 -33.48 4.46
CA ILE A 7 5.68 -32.27 5.21
C ILE A 7 6.40 -31.27 4.30
N ALA A 8 7.22 -31.75 3.36
CA ALA A 8 7.91 -30.90 2.38
C ALA A 8 6.98 -30.37 1.26
N ALA A 9 5.80 -30.96 1.06
CA ALA A 9 4.83 -30.53 0.05
C ALA A 9 3.97 -29.34 0.52
N HIS A 10 3.91 -29.08 1.83
CA HIS A 10 3.40 -27.82 2.39
C HIS A 10 4.40 -26.66 2.29
N ARG A 11 5.25 -26.67 1.26
CA ARG A 11 6.13 -25.55 0.92
C ARG A 11 5.26 -24.41 0.39
N SER A 12 4.70 -23.67 1.36
CA SER A 12 4.33 -22.26 1.32
C SER A 12 4.48 -21.68 -0.08
N ARG A 13 3.40 -21.73 -0.88
CA ARG A 13 3.26 -20.82 -2.01
C ARG A 13 3.21 -19.43 -1.40
N ARG A 14 4.38 -18.80 -1.26
CA ARG A 14 4.52 -17.51 -0.59
C ARG A 14 3.54 -16.54 -1.25
N PRO A 15 2.66 -15.87 -0.48
CA PRO A 15 1.65 -14.96 -1.03
C PRO A 15 2.27 -13.62 -1.46
N ILE A 16 3.34 -13.67 -2.26
CA ILE A 16 4.20 -12.53 -2.59
C ILE A 16 3.37 -11.39 -3.20
N LEU A 17 2.42 -11.69 -4.09
CA LEU A 17 1.57 -10.67 -4.71
C LEU A 17 0.65 -9.98 -3.70
N GLY A 18 0.04 -10.74 -2.78
CA GLY A 18 -0.78 -10.16 -1.72
C GLY A 18 0.04 -9.29 -0.78
N VAL A 19 1.23 -9.75 -0.40
CA VAL A 19 2.16 -9.00 0.46
C VAL A 19 2.65 -7.73 -0.25
N LEU A 20 3.02 -7.80 -1.53
CA LEU A 20 3.40 -6.62 -2.31
C LEU A 20 2.26 -5.61 -2.41
N SER A 21 1.04 -6.07 -2.64
CA SER A 21 -0.15 -5.21 -2.62
C SER A 21 -0.30 -4.49 -1.28
N PHE A 22 -0.18 -5.23 -0.18
CA PHE A 22 -0.28 -4.69 1.17
C PHE A 22 0.82 -3.66 1.48
N VAL A 23 2.08 -4.00 1.22
CA VAL A 23 3.24 -3.12 1.46
C VAL A 23 3.11 -1.83 0.64
N SER A 24 2.74 -1.94 -0.65
CA SER A 24 2.51 -0.76 -1.48
C SER A 24 1.34 0.09 -0.97
N GLY A 25 0.25 -0.54 -0.51
CA GLY A 25 -0.89 0.18 0.08
C GLY A 25 -0.50 0.93 1.36
N MET A 26 0.31 0.31 2.22
CA MET A 26 0.86 0.96 3.42
C MET A 26 1.81 2.11 3.11
N LEU A 27 2.65 1.97 2.06
CA LEU A 27 3.53 3.05 1.62
C LEU A 27 2.73 4.27 1.12
N ALA A 28 1.63 4.02 0.39
CA ALA A 28 0.72 5.08 -0.03
C ALA A 28 0.03 5.75 1.16
N LEU A 29 -0.40 4.97 2.16
CA LEU A 29 -1.00 5.48 3.40
C LEU A 29 -0.03 6.36 4.19
N PHE A 30 1.21 5.91 4.36
CA PHE A 30 2.26 6.68 5.00
C PHE A 30 2.51 8.01 4.28
N SER A 31 2.51 8.00 2.95
CA SER A 31 2.69 9.21 2.13
C SER A 31 1.56 10.22 2.37
N VAL A 32 0.30 9.78 2.39
CA VAL A 32 -0.85 10.64 2.71
C VAL A 32 -0.73 11.22 4.12
N ILE A 33 -0.40 10.39 5.12
CA ILE A 33 -0.24 10.86 6.50
C ILE A 33 0.83 11.96 6.58
N MET A 34 1.97 11.78 5.90
CA MET A 34 3.03 12.79 5.85
C MET A 34 2.58 14.08 5.16
N ILE A 35 1.85 13.98 4.04
CA ILE A 35 1.28 15.15 3.37
C ILE A 35 0.32 15.89 4.32
N THR A 36 -0.55 15.16 5.01
CA THR A 36 -1.48 15.75 5.99
C THR A 36 -0.74 16.48 7.11
N LEU A 37 0.25 15.83 7.73
CA LEU A 37 1.03 16.42 8.81
C LEU A 37 1.76 17.68 8.36
N THR A 38 2.37 17.64 7.18
CA THR A 38 3.08 18.79 6.62
C THR A 38 2.16 19.91 6.13
N SER A 39 0.90 19.61 5.80
CA SER A 39 -0.08 20.61 5.36
C SER A 39 -0.82 21.27 6.52
N LEU A 40 -1.01 20.55 7.63
CA LEU A 40 -1.74 21.03 8.82
C LEU A 40 -0.85 21.70 9.88
N MET A 41 0.49 21.68 9.71
CA MET A 41 1.44 22.37 10.60
C MET A 41 1.85 23.71 10.00
N PRO A 42 1.28 24.86 10.45
CA PRO A 42 1.48 26.17 9.82
C PRO A 42 2.93 26.65 9.86
N ASP A 43 3.67 26.28 10.91
CA ASP A 43 5.06 26.69 11.12
C ASP A 43 6.07 25.72 10.49
N PHE A 44 5.60 24.59 9.95
CA PHE A 44 6.47 23.59 9.34
C PHE A 44 6.46 23.74 7.82
N ASN A 45 7.45 24.47 7.31
CA ASN A 45 7.72 24.57 5.88
C ASN A 45 8.85 23.60 5.48
N PRO A 46 8.54 22.33 5.14
CA PRO A 46 9.57 21.37 4.79
C PRO A 46 10.27 21.79 3.49
N PRO A 47 11.59 21.59 3.38
CA PRO A 47 12.34 21.77 2.14
C PRO A 47 11.66 21.09 0.95
N GLY A 48 11.75 21.70 -0.24
CA GLY A 48 11.04 21.21 -1.44
C GLY A 48 11.34 19.75 -1.80
N TRP A 49 12.56 19.27 -1.52
CA TRP A 49 12.93 17.87 -1.74
C TRP A 49 12.18 16.90 -0.80
N ILE A 50 11.82 17.30 0.42
CA ILE A 50 11.00 16.49 1.34
C ILE A 50 9.57 16.40 0.81
N ARG A 51 8.99 17.53 0.37
CA ARG A 51 7.63 17.56 -0.20
C ARG A 51 7.50 16.66 -1.42
N ILE A 52 8.49 16.72 -2.32
CA ILE A 52 8.53 15.84 -3.50
C ILE A 52 8.74 14.39 -3.05
N GLY A 53 9.62 14.14 -2.08
CA GLY A 53 9.89 12.81 -1.56
C GLY A 53 8.69 12.13 -0.90
N THR A 54 7.76 12.90 -0.33
CA THR A 54 6.52 12.38 0.28
C THR A 54 5.38 12.25 -0.72
N ILE A 55 5.31 13.09 -1.76
CA ILE A 55 4.23 13.07 -2.77
C ILE A 55 4.53 12.10 -3.91
N ALA A 56 5.77 12.06 -4.42
CA ALA A 56 6.14 11.28 -5.60
C ALA A 56 5.88 9.77 -5.48
N PRO A 57 6.06 9.11 -4.31
CA PRO A 57 5.78 7.68 -4.18
C PRO A 57 4.29 7.33 -4.23
N LEU A 58 3.41 8.28 -3.91
CA LEU A 58 1.98 8.05 -3.71
C LEU A 58 1.28 7.46 -4.96
N PRO A 59 1.40 8.03 -6.18
CA PRO A 59 0.78 7.44 -7.38
C PRO A 59 1.36 6.06 -7.71
N LEU A 60 2.68 5.88 -7.58
CA LEU A 60 3.34 4.60 -7.86
C LEU A 60 2.91 3.51 -6.87
N ALA A 61 2.83 3.85 -5.58
CA ALA A 61 2.42 2.94 -4.52
C ALA A 61 0.95 2.53 -4.65
N LEU A 62 0.06 3.46 -5.02
CA LEU A 62 -1.34 3.14 -5.33
C LEU A 62 -1.46 2.21 -6.54
N ILE A 63 -0.81 2.54 -7.66
CA ILE A 63 -0.86 1.71 -8.87
C ILE A 63 -0.33 0.31 -8.57
N ALA A 64 0.81 0.20 -7.89
CA ALA A 64 1.39 -1.07 -7.50
C ALA A 64 0.46 -1.86 -6.57
N SER A 65 -0.12 -1.20 -5.56
CA SER A 65 -1.04 -1.86 -4.62
C SER A 65 -2.26 -2.45 -5.32
N ILE A 66 -2.89 -1.65 -6.20
CA ILE A 66 -4.06 -2.07 -6.98
C ILE A 66 -3.70 -3.19 -7.96
N ALA A 67 -2.61 -3.04 -8.72
CA ALA A 67 -2.18 -4.03 -9.70
C ALA A 67 -1.82 -5.38 -9.05
N PHE A 68 -1.02 -5.35 -7.97
CA PHE A 68 -0.67 -6.57 -7.23
C PHE A 68 -1.87 -7.16 -6.50
N GLY A 69 -2.76 -6.33 -5.96
CA GLY A 69 -3.98 -6.77 -5.27
C GLY A 69 -4.93 -7.49 -6.21
N ALA A 70 -5.20 -6.88 -7.37
CA ALA A 70 -6.00 -7.50 -8.43
C ALA A 70 -5.38 -8.82 -8.91
N ALA A 71 -4.06 -8.84 -9.18
CA ALA A 71 -3.37 -10.06 -9.61
C ALA A 71 -3.38 -11.17 -8.54
N ALA A 72 -3.28 -10.82 -7.26
CA ALA A 72 -3.34 -11.75 -6.14
C ALA A 72 -4.75 -12.37 -5.98
N LEU A 73 -5.81 -11.56 -6.18
CA LEU A 73 -7.19 -12.04 -6.17
C LEU A 73 -7.47 -13.02 -7.31
N VAL A 74 -7.05 -12.69 -8.54
CA VAL A 74 -7.21 -13.56 -9.72
C VAL A 74 -6.49 -14.89 -9.53
N ARG A 75 -5.27 -14.87 -8.98
CA ARG A 75 -4.46 -16.08 -8.73
C ARG A 75 -4.86 -16.82 -7.45
N GLN A 76 -5.89 -16.35 -6.76
CA GLN A 76 -6.38 -16.87 -5.47
C GLN A 76 -5.28 -17.05 -4.40
N SER A 77 -4.18 -16.32 -4.51
CA SER A 77 -3.01 -16.46 -3.66
C SER A 77 -2.87 -15.22 -2.78
N GLY A 78 -2.88 -15.38 -1.46
CA GLY A 78 -2.73 -14.26 -0.53
C GLY A 78 -3.93 -13.31 -0.50
N LYS A 79 -5.16 -13.81 -0.65
CA LYS A 79 -6.40 -13.01 -0.70
C LYS A 79 -6.55 -12.03 0.47
N ALA A 80 -6.23 -12.46 1.69
CA ALA A 80 -6.31 -11.60 2.88
C ALA A 80 -5.39 -10.37 2.77
N TRP A 81 -4.14 -10.57 2.33
CA TRP A 81 -3.18 -9.48 2.11
C TRP A 81 -3.57 -8.58 0.94
N ALA A 82 -4.10 -9.16 -0.14
CA ALA A 82 -4.61 -8.40 -1.28
C ALA A 82 -5.79 -7.50 -0.89
N ILE A 83 -6.76 -8.03 -0.13
CA ILE A 83 -7.88 -7.26 0.40
C ILE A 83 -7.35 -6.15 1.32
N GLY A 84 -6.41 -6.46 2.22
CA GLY A 84 -5.79 -5.45 3.08
C GLY A 84 -5.12 -4.31 2.30
N GLY A 85 -4.36 -4.63 1.25
CA GLY A 85 -3.70 -3.63 0.40
C GLY A 85 -4.69 -2.79 -0.41
N LEU A 86 -5.74 -3.42 -0.95
CA LEU A 86 -6.81 -2.71 -1.67
C LEU A 86 -7.64 -1.81 -0.75
N THR A 87 -7.98 -2.28 0.45
CA THR A 87 -8.68 -1.47 1.47
C THR A 87 -7.81 -0.27 1.88
N ALA A 88 -6.52 -0.48 2.13
CA ALA A 88 -5.59 0.61 2.42
C ALA A 88 -5.54 1.63 1.27
N SER A 89 -5.46 1.16 0.02
CA SER A 89 -5.50 2.02 -1.17
C SER A 89 -6.80 2.81 -1.28
N ALA A 90 -7.95 2.20 -0.96
CA ALA A 90 -9.23 2.89 -0.94
C ALA A 90 -9.25 4.02 0.11
N LEU A 91 -8.74 3.75 1.32
CA LEU A 91 -8.61 4.77 2.37
C LEU A 91 -7.68 5.91 1.96
N VAL A 92 -6.57 5.61 1.29
CA VAL A 92 -5.65 6.60 0.72
C VAL A 92 -6.36 7.51 -0.28
N ILE A 93 -7.12 6.95 -1.21
CA ILE A 93 -7.87 7.73 -2.21
C ILE A 93 -8.88 8.66 -1.54
N VAL A 94 -9.66 8.15 -0.58
CA VAL A 94 -10.64 8.96 0.16
C VAL A 94 -9.94 10.04 0.98
N GLY A 95 -8.89 9.71 1.73
CA GLY A 95 -8.15 10.66 2.54
C GLY A 95 -7.48 11.75 1.72
N PHE A 96 -6.90 11.40 0.56
CA PHE A 96 -6.33 12.36 -0.37
C PHE A 96 -7.40 13.27 -1.00
N ALA A 97 -8.56 12.73 -1.36
CA ALA A 97 -9.68 13.54 -1.83
C ALA A 97 -10.16 14.53 -0.77
N VAL A 98 -10.27 14.13 0.50
CA VAL A 98 -10.61 15.03 1.61
C VAL A 98 -9.56 16.12 1.77
N LEU A 99 -8.27 15.77 1.74
CA LEU A 99 -7.17 16.75 1.80
C LEU A 99 -7.30 17.82 0.71
N LEU A 100 -7.58 17.41 -0.54
CA LEU A 100 -7.77 18.36 -1.64
C LEU A 100 -8.95 19.31 -1.41
N ASN A 101 -10.00 18.88 -0.71
CA ASN A 101 -11.18 19.71 -0.42
C ASN A 101 -10.99 20.60 0.81
N VAL A 102 -10.09 20.24 1.74
CA VAL A 102 -9.86 21.00 2.98
C VAL A 102 -8.69 21.97 2.86
N ALA A 103 -7.65 21.60 2.08
CA ALA A 103 -6.44 22.39 1.90
C ALA A 103 -6.42 23.21 0.59
N GLY A 104 -7.43 23.04 -0.28
CA GLY A 104 -7.66 23.82 -1.50
C GLY A 104 -8.80 24.81 -1.33
#